data_AF-A0A2H5F2T2-F1
#
_entry.id   AF-A0A2H5F2T2-F1
#
_cell.length_a   1.000
_cell.length_b   1.000
_cell.length_c   1.000
_cell.angle_alpha   90.00
_cell.angle_beta   90.00
_cell.angle_gamma   90.00
#
_symmetry.space_group_name_H-M   'P 1'
#
loop_
_entity.id
_entity.type
_entity.pdbx_description
1 polymer ?
#
loop_
_entity_poly.entity_id
_entity_poly.type
_entity_poly.pdbx_seq_one_letter_code
_entity_poly.pdbx_strand_id
1 'polypeptide(L)'
;MTLIAMPAAGAMGAGLARILTAHGATVLTRTEGRSAATRQRAAEAGMTDATQAEMAAADLILSVVPPATARDTAETLMAALPTGHRPIYADLNAIAPARMAELADLVEGAGARIVDGGIIGMPPGPDGANPPLIYLSGTADDAATILSRYGLPVQVMSGGIGEASALKMCYGAMTKGLTGLMAAMFMAAERAGIGAALHAELSRSQPELLKRGEGALPDMFPKAYRWVNEMEQIADFLGPDRPESQVWQGLAGLYQRIAEDRQGEAEHIGQLRHSSTGVADHPQVSVIQRFQAIAETRAPGYPSCGERW
;
A
#
# COMPACT_ATOMS: atom_id res chain seq x y z
N MET A 1 0.56 -7.57 -32.53
CA MET A 1 1.33 -7.81 -31.28
C MET A 1 1.07 -6.60 -30.41
N THR A 2 0.61 -6.77 -29.18
CA THR A 2 0.27 -5.62 -28.31
C THR A 2 1.53 -5.09 -27.65
N LEU A 3 1.79 -3.80 -27.77
CA LEU A 3 2.91 -3.12 -27.15
C LEU A 3 2.47 -2.52 -25.81
N ILE A 4 3.08 -2.97 -24.71
CA ILE A 4 2.76 -2.50 -23.36
C ILE A 4 3.96 -1.74 -22.81
N ALA A 5 3.79 -0.51 -22.36
CA ALA A 5 4.83 0.22 -21.64
C ALA A 5 4.65 0.08 -20.13
N MET A 6 5.75 -0.16 -19.42
CA MET A 6 5.79 -0.19 -17.95
C MET A 6 6.96 0.66 -17.45
N PRO A 7 6.71 1.89 -16.95
CA PRO A 7 7.76 2.90 -16.71
C PRO A 7 8.80 2.55 -15.63
N ALA A 8 8.52 1.54 -14.78
CA ALA A 8 9.43 1.12 -13.74
C ALA A 8 9.39 -0.41 -13.50
N ALA A 9 10.57 -0.97 -13.26
CA ALA A 9 10.76 -2.38 -12.86
C ALA A 9 11.01 -2.49 -11.34
N GLY A 10 10.05 -2.00 -10.54
CA GLY A 10 9.95 -2.34 -9.12
C GLY A 10 9.57 -3.81 -8.91
N ALA A 11 9.44 -4.27 -7.66
CA ALA A 11 9.04 -5.67 -7.41
C ALA A 11 7.69 -6.02 -8.04
N MET A 12 6.68 -5.15 -7.86
CA MET A 12 5.35 -5.32 -8.48
C MET A 12 5.42 -5.22 -10.00
N GLY A 13 5.98 -4.13 -10.54
CA GLY A 13 6.10 -3.92 -11.99
C GLY A 13 6.82 -5.08 -12.70
N ALA A 14 8.01 -5.46 -12.23
CA ALA A 14 8.75 -6.58 -12.82
C ALA A 14 8.00 -7.92 -12.71
N GLY A 15 7.27 -8.15 -11.62
CA GLY A 15 6.45 -9.35 -11.47
C GLY A 15 5.29 -9.40 -12.47
N LEU A 16 4.57 -8.30 -12.67
CA LEU A 16 3.51 -8.21 -13.68
C LEU A 16 4.09 -8.33 -15.10
N ALA A 17 5.20 -7.64 -15.37
CA ALA A 17 5.88 -7.71 -16.66
C ALA A 17 6.30 -9.14 -17.03
N ARG A 18 6.79 -9.92 -16.06
CA ARG A 18 7.15 -11.34 -16.26
C ARG A 18 5.96 -12.18 -16.73
N ILE A 19 4.77 -11.96 -16.15
CA ILE A 19 3.55 -12.65 -16.57
C ILE A 19 3.20 -12.24 -18.01
N LEU A 20 3.21 -10.94 -18.29
CA LEU A 20 2.89 -10.40 -19.61
C LEU A 20 3.84 -10.94 -20.71
N THR A 21 5.15 -10.94 -20.46
CA THR A 21 6.16 -11.41 -21.41
C THR A 21 6.10 -12.92 -21.61
N ALA A 22 5.87 -13.69 -20.54
CA ALA A 22 5.68 -15.14 -20.63
C ALA A 22 4.46 -15.53 -21.49
N HIS A 23 3.44 -14.66 -21.58
CA HIS A 23 2.26 -14.83 -22.43
C HIS A 23 2.38 -14.12 -23.80
N GLY A 24 3.58 -13.66 -24.17
CA GLY A 24 3.87 -13.16 -25.52
C GLY A 24 3.59 -11.66 -25.77
N ALA A 25 3.41 -10.85 -24.72
CA ALA A 25 3.40 -9.39 -24.87
C ALA A 25 4.83 -8.85 -25.01
N THR A 26 5.00 -7.76 -25.78
CA THR A 26 6.21 -6.94 -25.67
C THR A 26 6.00 -5.91 -24.57
N VAL A 27 6.80 -6.00 -23.50
CA VAL A 27 6.77 -5.03 -22.40
C VAL A 27 7.99 -4.12 -22.50
N LEU A 28 7.76 -2.85 -22.82
CA LEU A 28 8.77 -1.80 -22.87
C LEU A 28 9.02 -1.23 -21.47
N THR A 29 10.26 -0.87 -21.19
CA THR A 29 10.63 -0.09 -20.00
C THR A 29 11.86 0.77 -20.30
N ARG A 30 12.11 1.78 -19.47
CA ARG A 30 13.32 2.61 -19.60
C ARG A 30 14.29 2.30 -18.47
N THR A 31 15.43 1.74 -18.82
CA THR A 31 16.49 1.39 -17.87
C THR A 31 17.55 2.46 -17.66
N GLU A 32 17.59 3.47 -18.54
CA GLU A 32 18.48 4.63 -18.43
C GLU A 32 18.28 5.35 -17.09
N GLY A 33 19.38 5.68 -16.40
CA GLY A 33 19.35 6.35 -15.10
C GLY A 33 18.82 5.49 -13.94
N ARG A 34 18.45 4.22 -14.17
CA ARG A 34 17.98 3.30 -13.12
C ARG A 34 19.14 2.58 -12.44
N SER A 35 18.93 2.09 -11.21
CA SER A 35 19.95 1.32 -10.47
C SER A 35 20.21 -0.04 -11.12
N ALA A 36 21.39 -0.64 -10.84
CA ALA A 36 21.73 -1.98 -11.33
C ALA A 36 20.66 -3.03 -10.95
N ALA A 37 20.13 -2.97 -9.74
CA ALA A 37 19.07 -3.87 -9.28
C ALA A 37 17.76 -3.72 -10.08
N THR A 38 17.39 -2.51 -10.48
CA THR A 38 16.22 -2.29 -11.34
C THR A 38 16.45 -2.82 -12.75
N ARG A 39 17.63 -2.60 -13.33
CA ARG A 39 17.98 -3.13 -14.66
C ARG A 39 17.96 -4.66 -14.68
N GLN A 40 18.52 -5.28 -13.65
CA GLN A 40 18.50 -6.73 -13.51
C GLN A 40 17.06 -7.27 -13.42
N ARG A 41 16.20 -6.69 -12.58
CA ARG A 41 14.79 -7.10 -12.51
C ARG A 41 14.05 -6.96 -13.83
N ALA A 42 14.31 -5.88 -14.57
CA ALA A 42 13.72 -5.67 -15.90
C ALA A 42 14.14 -6.77 -16.89
N ALA A 43 15.45 -7.07 -16.95
CA ALA A 43 15.99 -8.12 -17.81
C ALA A 43 15.45 -9.50 -17.44
N GLU A 44 15.43 -9.85 -16.14
CA GLU A 44 14.88 -11.10 -15.66
C GLU A 44 13.39 -11.25 -15.97
N ALA A 45 12.63 -10.15 -16.01
CA ALA A 45 11.21 -10.13 -16.37
C ALA A 45 10.97 -10.15 -17.89
N GLY A 46 12.02 -10.20 -18.72
CA GLY A 46 11.91 -10.20 -20.18
C GLY A 46 11.49 -8.85 -20.77
N MET A 47 11.66 -7.75 -20.02
CA MET A 47 11.32 -6.42 -20.51
C MET A 47 12.33 -5.95 -21.55
N THR A 48 11.86 -5.21 -22.55
CA THR A 48 12.68 -4.60 -23.60
C THR A 48 12.99 -3.16 -23.23
N ASP A 49 14.26 -2.77 -23.28
CA ASP A 49 14.67 -1.39 -23.04
C ASP A 49 14.17 -0.48 -24.17
N ALA A 50 13.68 0.70 -23.81
CA ALA A 50 13.04 1.64 -24.71
C ALA A 50 13.26 3.09 -24.26
N THR A 51 13.22 3.99 -25.24
CA THR A 51 13.16 5.42 -25.03
C THR A 51 11.79 5.84 -24.49
N GLN A 52 11.73 7.06 -23.95
CA GLN A 52 10.48 7.64 -23.47
C GLN A 52 9.43 7.80 -24.59
N ALA A 53 9.86 8.16 -25.79
CA ALA A 53 8.97 8.29 -26.95
C ALA A 53 8.39 6.93 -27.37
N GLU A 54 9.20 5.87 -27.38
CA GLU A 54 8.73 4.51 -27.67
C GLU A 54 7.74 4.01 -26.62
N MET A 55 7.97 4.30 -25.34
CA MET A 55 7.00 3.97 -24.29
C MET A 55 5.69 4.75 -24.45
N ALA A 56 5.75 6.04 -24.79
CA ALA A 56 4.57 6.87 -25.01
C ALA A 56 3.77 6.44 -26.26
N ALA A 57 4.43 5.79 -27.21
CA ALA A 57 3.82 5.22 -28.42
C ALA A 57 3.21 3.81 -28.21
N ALA A 58 3.27 3.23 -27.01
CA ALA A 58 2.69 1.92 -26.71
C ALA A 58 1.14 1.92 -26.86
N ASP A 59 0.53 0.75 -27.01
CA ASP A 59 -0.94 0.62 -27.04
C ASP A 59 -1.54 0.84 -25.64
N LEU A 60 -0.84 0.34 -24.63
CA LEU A 60 -1.22 0.37 -23.22
C LEU A 60 -0.01 0.76 -22.37
N ILE A 61 -0.17 1.76 -21.52
CA ILE A 61 0.81 2.20 -20.53
C ILE A 61 0.30 1.77 -19.16
N LEU A 62 1.07 0.90 -18.48
CA LEU A 62 0.78 0.44 -17.12
C LEU A 62 1.66 1.19 -16.12
N SER A 63 1.08 2.18 -15.45
CA SER A 63 1.79 2.94 -14.42
C SER A 63 1.83 2.16 -13.11
N VAL A 64 3.01 1.61 -12.81
CA VAL A 64 3.30 0.91 -11.55
C VAL A 64 4.60 1.46 -10.96
N VAL A 65 4.49 2.59 -10.30
CA VAL A 65 5.58 3.41 -9.74
C VAL A 65 5.30 3.74 -8.27
N PRO A 66 6.24 4.33 -7.52
CA PRO A 66 5.91 4.92 -6.23
C PRO A 66 4.77 5.95 -6.36
N PRO A 67 3.74 5.94 -5.49
CA PRO A 67 2.60 6.86 -5.60
C PRO A 67 2.98 8.34 -5.66
N ALA A 68 4.07 8.73 -4.99
CA ALA A 68 4.59 10.09 -5.00
C ALA A 68 5.10 10.56 -6.38
N THR A 69 5.43 9.64 -7.29
CA THR A 69 5.98 9.93 -8.62
C THR A 69 5.00 9.64 -9.75
N ALA A 70 3.75 9.25 -9.43
CA ALA A 70 2.75 8.86 -10.42
C ALA A 70 2.46 10.00 -11.41
N ARG A 71 2.18 11.19 -10.88
CA ARG A 71 1.91 12.40 -11.68
C ARG A 71 3.09 12.78 -12.58
N ASP A 72 4.29 12.93 -12.01
CA ASP A 72 5.49 13.29 -12.77
C ASP A 72 5.79 12.28 -13.89
N THR A 73 5.53 10.99 -13.63
CA THR A 73 5.69 9.92 -14.62
C THR A 73 4.69 10.07 -15.76
N ALA A 74 3.42 10.35 -15.45
CA ALA A 74 2.40 10.62 -16.45
C ALA A 74 2.73 11.87 -17.26
N GLU A 75 3.07 12.99 -16.62
CA GLU A 75 3.48 14.24 -17.28
C GLU A 75 4.60 14.00 -18.30
N THR A 76 5.63 13.28 -17.86
CA THR A 76 6.79 12.92 -18.68
C THR A 76 6.37 12.10 -19.90
N LEU A 77 5.54 11.06 -19.73
CA LEU A 77 5.11 10.21 -20.84
C LEU A 77 4.14 10.93 -21.79
N MET A 78 3.20 11.70 -21.24
CA MET A 78 2.21 12.45 -22.02
C MET A 78 2.88 13.56 -22.83
N ALA A 79 3.93 14.20 -22.32
CA ALA A 79 4.72 15.16 -23.08
C ALA A 79 5.47 14.54 -24.29
N ALA A 80 5.71 13.23 -24.25
CA ALA A 80 6.34 12.48 -25.34
C ALA A 80 5.33 11.78 -26.26
N LEU A 81 4.02 12.01 -26.06
CA LEU A 81 2.97 11.33 -26.80
C LEU A 81 3.01 11.72 -28.29
N PRO A 82 3.11 10.75 -29.22
CA PRO A 82 3.09 11.06 -30.65
C PRO A 82 1.75 11.66 -31.09
N THR A 83 1.80 12.66 -31.96
CA THR A 83 0.61 13.31 -32.52
C THR A 83 -0.34 12.28 -33.17
N GLY A 84 -1.60 12.30 -32.75
CA GLY A 84 -2.64 11.40 -33.28
C GLY A 84 -2.67 10.02 -32.64
N HIS A 85 -1.70 9.68 -31.78
CA HIS A 85 -1.73 8.45 -30.98
C HIS A 85 -2.58 8.64 -29.72
N ARG A 86 -3.38 7.64 -29.37
CA ARG A 86 -4.31 7.69 -28.22
C ARG A 86 -4.20 6.40 -27.40
N PRO A 87 -3.11 6.23 -26.64
CA PRO A 87 -2.90 5.03 -25.84
C PRO A 87 -3.89 4.97 -24.69
N ILE A 88 -4.04 3.78 -24.11
CA ILE A 88 -4.66 3.64 -22.80
C ILE A 88 -3.56 3.83 -21.75
N TYR A 89 -3.74 4.76 -20.83
CA TYR A 89 -2.92 4.91 -19.63
C TYR A 89 -3.70 4.35 -18.44
N ALA A 90 -3.32 3.17 -17.96
CA ALA A 90 -3.87 2.59 -16.75
C ALA A 90 -2.97 2.94 -15.56
N ASP A 91 -3.46 3.78 -14.66
CA ASP A 91 -2.77 4.04 -13.40
C ASP A 91 -3.12 2.96 -12.39
N LEU A 92 -2.12 2.20 -11.95
CA LEU A 92 -2.30 1.10 -11.00
C LEU A 92 -1.64 1.42 -9.65
N ASN A 93 -1.33 2.70 -9.41
CA ASN A 93 -0.64 3.14 -8.20
C ASN A 93 -1.62 3.26 -7.03
N ALA A 94 -1.10 3.13 -5.82
CA ALA A 94 -1.91 3.35 -4.61
C ALA A 94 -2.05 4.85 -4.34
N ILE A 95 -2.86 5.55 -5.13
CA ILE A 95 -3.17 6.99 -4.97
C ILE A 95 -4.61 7.19 -4.50
N ALA A 96 -4.88 8.36 -3.88
CA ALA A 96 -6.23 8.74 -3.48
C ALA A 96 -7.11 9.07 -4.70
N PRO A 97 -8.44 8.87 -4.62
CA PRO A 97 -9.36 9.22 -5.72
C PRO A 97 -9.23 10.68 -6.19
N ALA A 98 -8.98 11.63 -5.29
CA ALA A 98 -8.74 13.03 -5.66
C ALA A 98 -7.50 13.19 -6.56
N ARG A 99 -6.40 12.50 -6.24
CA ARG A 99 -5.18 12.49 -7.07
C ARG A 99 -5.40 11.75 -8.40
N MET A 100 -6.23 10.71 -8.40
CA MET A 100 -6.61 10.01 -9.62
C MET A 100 -7.42 10.90 -10.56
N ALA A 101 -8.31 11.74 -10.03
CA ALA A 101 -9.03 12.74 -10.82
C ALA A 101 -8.09 13.77 -11.47
N GLU A 102 -7.14 14.31 -10.71
CA GLU A 102 -6.12 15.22 -11.26
C GLU A 102 -5.26 14.56 -12.34
N LEU A 103 -4.93 13.27 -12.15
CA LEU A 103 -4.17 12.49 -13.13
C LEU A 103 -4.98 12.22 -14.40
N ALA A 104 -6.28 11.98 -14.25
CA ALA A 104 -7.19 11.81 -15.37
C ALA A 104 -7.25 13.08 -16.23
N ASP A 105 -7.45 14.26 -15.62
CA ASP A 105 -7.44 15.54 -16.34
C ASP A 105 -6.15 15.73 -17.15
N LEU A 106 -5.01 15.36 -16.57
CA LEU A 106 -3.70 15.48 -17.18
C LEU A 106 -3.52 14.56 -18.41
N VAL A 107 -3.89 13.29 -18.25
CA VAL A 107 -3.75 12.26 -19.28
C VAL A 107 -4.74 12.51 -20.43
N GLU A 108 -5.99 12.83 -20.10
CA GLU A 108 -7.02 13.13 -21.08
C GLU A 108 -6.74 14.43 -21.83
N GLY A 109 -6.22 15.46 -21.13
CA GLY A 109 -5.78 16.71 -21.74
C GLY A 109 -4.65 16.53 -22.77
N ALA A 110 -3.82 15.50 -22.61
CA ALA A 110 -2.81 15.12 -23.60
C ALA A 110 -3.37 14.28 -24.77
N GLY A 111 -4.61 13.76 -24.64
CA GLY A 111 -5.31 13.02 -25.68
C GLY A 111 -5.30 11.49 -25.52
N ALA A 112 -4.66 10.97 -24.47
CA ALA A 112 -4.71 9.56 -24.10
C ALA A 112 -6.00 9.23 -23.33
N ARG A 113 -6.37 7.94 -23.29
CA ARG A 113 -7.49 7.47 -22.45
C ARG A 113 -6.96 7.07 -21.08
N ILE A 114 -7.59 7.54 -20.01
CA ILE A 114 -7.24 7.13 -18.65
C ILE A 114 -8.09 5.93 -18.19
N VAL A 115 -7.46 5.03 -17.44
CA VAL A 115 -8.12 3.96 -16.67
C VAL A 115 -7.60 4.03 -15.24
N ASP A 116 -8.50 4.08 -14.26
CA ASP A 116 -8.16 3.99 -12.84
C ASP A 116 -8.06 2.51 -12.44
N GLY A 117 -6.98 2.13 -11.77
CA GLY A 117 -6.78 0.77 -11.32
C GLY A 117 -6.16 0.63 -9.94
N GLY A 118 -6.37 -0.55 -9.35
CA GLY A 118 -5.91 -0.90 -8.01
C GLY A 118 -5.42 -2.34 -7.94
N ILE A 119 -4.17 -2.52 -7.51
CA ILE A 119 -3.58 -3.85 -7.35
C ILE A 119 -3.82 -4.37 -5.93
N ILE A 120 -4.54 -5.49 -5.80
CA ILE A 120 -4.73 -6.21 -4.54
C ILE A 120 -3.98 -7.54 -4.59
N GLY A 121 -2.92 -7.62 -3.78
CA GLY A 121 -2.08 -8.81 -3.65
C GLY A 121 -0.60 -8.44 -3.49
N MET A 122 0.21 -9.46 -3.27
CA MET A 122 1.67 -9.32 -3.26
C MET A 122 2.20 -9.28 -4.70
N PRO A 123 3.42 -8.76 -4.93
CA PRO A 123 4.09 -8.96 -6.20
C PRO A 123 4.09 -10.44 -6.60
N PRO A 124 3.88 -10.77 -7.89
CA PRO A 124 3.99 -12.13 -8.38
C PRO A 124 5.30 -12.79 -7.93
N GLY A 125 5.19 -14.06 -7.54
CA GLY A 125 6.34 -14.89 -7.17
C GLY A 125 7.20 -15.27 -8.37
N PRO A 126 8.21 -16.14 -8.15
CA PRO A 126 8.96 -16.77 -9.23
C PRO A 126 8.02 -17.37 -10.29
N ASP A 127 8.42 -17.29 -11.55
CA ASP A 127 7.67 -17.80 -12.70
C ASP A 127 6.23 -17.24 -12.85
N GLY A 128 5.93 -16.10 -12.21
CA GLY A 128 4.61 -15.47 -12.28
C GLY A 128 3.57 -16.09 -11.33
N ALA A 129 4.01 -16.90 -10.36
CA ALA A 129 3.11 -17.55 -9.40
C ALA A 129 2.32 -16.54 -8.54
N ASN A 130 1.07 -16.89 -8.22
CA ASN A 130 0.17 -16.10 -7.37
C ASN A 130 0.02 -14.64 -7.83
N PRO A 131 -0.46 -14.39 -9.06
CA PRO A 131 -0.65 -13.03 -9.56
C PRO A 131 -1.65 -12.26 -8.68
N PRO A 132 -1.41 -10.96 -8.42
CA PRO A 132 -2.37 -10.13 -7.71
C PRO A 132 -3.58 -9.85 -8.61
N LEU A 133 -4.74 -9.61 -7.99
CA LEU A 133 -5.94 -9.19 -8.71
C LEU A 133 -5.86 -7.69 -9.02
N ILE A 134 -6.09 -7.33 -10.27
CA ILE A 134 -6.13 -5.94 -10.73
C ILE A 134 -7.59 -5.52 -10.86
N TYR A 135 -8.00 -4.54 -10.06
CA TYR A 135 -9.28 -3.87 -10.24
C TYR A 135 -9.09 -2.71 -11.20
N LEU A 136 -10.03 -2.52 -12.13
CA LEU A 136 -10.05 -1.38 -13.06
C LEU A 136 -11.42 -0.71 -13.03
N SER A 137 -11.47 0.60 -13.25
CA SER A 137 -12.69 1.41 -13.31
C SER A 137 -12.57 2.51 -14.38
N GLY A 138 -13.69 3.15 -14.74
CA GLY A 138 -13.78 4.01 -15.92
C GLY A 138 -13.95 3.21 -17.22
N THR A 139 -13.47 3.73 -18.36
CA THR A 139 -13.56 3.03 -19.66
C THR A 139 -12.49 1.93 -19.79
N ALA A 140 -12.65 0.85 -19.02
CA ALA A 140 -11.60 -0.13 -18.75
C ALA A 140 -11.63 -1.41 -19.61
N ASP A 141 -12.68 -1.65 -20.41
CA ASP A 141 -12.91 -2.95 -21.09
C ASP A 141 -11.75 -3.38 -22.01
N ASP A 142 -11.20 -2.43 -22.78
CA ASP A 142 -10.05 -2.69 -23.65
C ASP A 142 -8.80 -3.08 -22.85
N ALA A 143 -8.51 -2.33 -21.78
CA ALA A 143 -7.39 -2.63 -20.89
C ALA A 143 -7.57 -3.99 -20.21
N ALA A 144 -8.77 -4.29 -19.72
CA ALA A 144 -9.10 -5.56 -19.11
C ALA A 144 -8.93 -6.73 -20.08
N THR A 145 -9.37 -6.55 -21.33
CA THR A 145 -9.22 -7.54 -22.41
C THR A 145 -7.74 -7.80 -22.72
N ILE A 146 -6.94 -6.74 -22.86
CA ILE A 146 -5.50 -6.86 -23.10
C ILE A 146 -4.81 -7.59 -21.94
N LEU A 147 -5.02 -7.15 -20.70
CA LEU A 147 -4.36 -7.71 -19.53
C LEU A 147 -4.75 -9.17 -19.28
N SER A 148 -6.04 -9.50 -19.42
CA SER A 148 -6.53 -10.87 -19.28
C SER A 148 -5.96 -11.81 -20.37
N ARG A 149 -5.87 -11.32 -21.61
CA ARG A 149 -5.22 -12.07 -22.71
C ARG A 149 -3.76 -12.44 -22.37
N TYR A 150 -3.06 -11.58 -21.63
CA TYR A 150 -1.66 -11.79 -21.26
C TYR A 150 -1.48 -12.32 -19.82
N GLY A 151 -2.49 -13.02 -19.29
CA GLY A 151 -2.36 -13.83 -18.08
C GLY A 151 -2.53 -13.09 -16.76
N LEU A 152 -2.91 -11.81 -16.77
CA LEU A 152 -3.20 -11.07 -15.54
C LEU A 152 -4.68 -11.21 -15.16
N PRO A 153 -5.00 -11.54 -13.89
CA PRO A 153 -6.38 -11.57 -13.43
C PRO A 153 -6.89 -10.13 -13.25
N VAL A 154 -8.02 -9.83 -13.89
CA VAL A 154 -8.62 -8.49 -13.89
C VAL A 154 -10.09 -8.55 -13.49
N GLN A 155 -10.53 -7.56 -12.72
CA GLN A 155 -11.94 -7.30 -12.43
C GLN A 155 -12.28 -5.85 -12.76
N VAL A 156 -13.27 -5.64 -13.63
CA VAL A 156 -13.77 -4.31 -13.96
C VAL A 156 -14.89 -3.93 -12.99
N MET A 157 -14.79 -2.75 -12.41
CA MET A 157 -15.79 -2.12 -11.56
C MET A 157 -16.73 -1.27 -12.42
N SER A 158 -18.00 -1.20 -12.04
CA SER A 158 -19.04 -0.59 -12.88
C SER A 158 -19.06 0.93 -12.91
N GLY A 159 -18.34 1.61 -12.01
CA GLY A 159 -18.35 3.07 -11.99
C GLY A 159 -17.06 3.70 -12.50
N GLY A 160 -16.89 4.97 -12.12
CA GLY A 160 -15.99 5.90 -12.79
C GLY A 160 -14.56 5.92 -12.26
N ILE A 161 -13.79 6.85 -12.82
CA ILE A 161 -12.45 7.18 -12.33
C ILE A 161 -12.51 7.50 -10.82
N GLY A 162 -11.65 6.83 -10.05
CA GLY A 162 -11.55 6.96 -8.59
C GLY A 162 -12.10 5.75 -7.83
N GLU A 163 -12.90 4.88 -8.44
CA GLU A 163 -13.48 3.72 -7.74
C GLU A 163 -12.47 2.62 -7.42
N ALA A 164 -11.61 2.26 -8.37
CA ALA A 164 -10.58 1.25 -8.13
C ALA A 164 -9.54 1.77 -7.11
N SER A 165 -9.18 3.05 -7.22
CA SER A 165 -8.38 3.77 -6.22
C SER A 165 -9.02 3.74 -4.83
N ALA A 166 -10.33 4.04 -4.72
CA ALA A 166 -11.05 4.02 -3.45
C ALA A 166 -11.10 2.61 -2.83
N LEU A 167 -11.38 1.57 -3.64
CA LEU A 167 -11.35 0.18 -3.19
C LEU A 167 -9.97 -0.18 -2.63
N LYS A 168 -8.91 0.16 -3.38
CA LYS A 168 -7.52 -0.12 -2.98
C LYS A 168 -7.16 0.59 -1.68
N MET A 169 -7.65 1.81 -1.49
CA MET A 169 -7.45 2.61 -0.29
C MET A 169 -8.15 1.98 0.91
N CYS A 170 -9.45 1.65 0.79
CA CYS A 170 -10.22 0.98 1.84
C CYS A 170 -9.61 -0.38 2.23
N TYR A 171 -9.14 -1.18 1.25
CA TYR A 171 -8.47 -2.44 1.53
C TYR A 171 -7.13 -2.24 2.26
N GLY A 172 -6.34 -1.25 1.81
CA GLY A 172 -5.07 -0.87 2.45
C GLY A 172 -5.27 -0.38 3.88
N ALA A 173 -6.32 0.41 4.10
CA ALA A 173 -6.77 0.85 5.41
C ALA A 173 -7.09 -0.37 6.28
N MET A 174 -8.09 -1.19 5.93
CA MET A 174 -8.49 -2.36 6.72
C MET A 174 -7.31 -3.25 7.14
N THR A 175 -6.42 -3.56 6.21
CA THR A 175 -5.28 -4.45 6.50
C THR A 175 -4.29 -3.83 7.48
N LYS A 176 -3.93 -2.56 7.31
CA LYS A 176 -2.98 -1.85 8.17
C LYS A 176 -3.62 -1.47 9.50
N GLY A 177 -4.86 -0.96 9.48
CA GLY A 177 -5.60 -0.60 10.69
C GLY A 177 -5.77 -1.75 11.65
N LEU A 178 -6.05 -2.96 11.16
CA LEU A 178 -6.07 -4.16 12.01
C LEU A 178 -4.70 -4.41 12.67
N THR A 179 -3.61 -4.30 11.91
CA THR A 179 -2.24 -4.43 12.46
C THR A 179 -1.95 -3.36 13.51
N GLY A 180 -2.36 -2.11 13.25
CA GLY A 180 -2.21 -1.00 14.19
C GLY A 180 -3.03 -1.18 15.46
N LEU A 181 -4.27 -1.65 15.35
CA LEU A 181 -5.13 -1.94 16.50
C LEU A 181 -4.55 -3.06 17.37
N MET A 182 -4.07 -4.15 16.76
CA MET A 182 -3.37 -5.22 17.48
C MET A 182 -2.12 -4.68 18.18
N ALA A 183 -1.32 -3.86 17.48
CA ALA A 183 -0.13 -3.26 18.08
C ALA A 183 -0.47 -2.38 19.28
N ALA A 184 -1.48 -1.51 19.15
CA ALA A 184 -1.93 -0.62 20.21
C ALA A 184 -2.33 -1.41 21.46
N MET A 185 -3.12 -2.47 21.28
CA MET A 185 -3.65 -3.25 22.40
C MET A 185 -2.63 -4.18 23.02
N PHE A 186 -1.72 -4.78 22.24
CA PHE A 186 -0.62 -5.55 22.81
C PHE A 186 0.34 -4.68 23.61
N MET A 187 0.74 -3.51 23.10
CA MET A 187 1.55 -2.58 23.88
C MET A 187 0.85 -2.12 25.16
N ALA A 188 -0.47 -1.92 25.12
CA ALA A 188 -1.24 -1.59 26.33
C ALA A 188 -1.29 -2.75 27.33
N ALA A 189 -1.44 -3.99 26.85
CA ALA A 189 -1.41 -5.19 27.68
C ALA A 189 -0.05 -5.40 28.37
N GLU A 190 1.06 -5.11 27.68
CA GLU A 190 2.41 -5.13 28.27
C GLU A 190 2.56 -4.10 29.39
N ARG A 191 2.16 -2.84 29.12
CA ARG A 191 2.20 -1.79 30.15
C ARG A 191 1.36 -2.17 31.36
N ALA A 192 0.23 -2.84 31.15
CA ALA A 192 -0.64 -3.35 32.20
C ALA A 192 -0.11 -4.61 32.91
N GLY A 193 0.88 -5.32 32.34
CA GLY A 193 1.38 -6.59 32.86
C GLY A 193 0.47 -7.78 32.61
N ILE A 194 -0.44 -7.68 31.65
CA ILE A 194 -1.42 -8.72 31.31
C ILE A 194 -1.19 -9.31 29.91
N GLY A 195 -0.02 -9.07 29.29
CA GLY A 195 0.32 -9.54 27.93
C GLY A 195 0.10 -11.04 27.77
N ALA A 196 0.66 -11.86 28.66
CA ALA A 196 0.50 -13.31 28.64
C ALA A 196 -0.96 -13.76 28.82
N ALA A 197 -1.74 -13.07 29.67
CA ALA A 197 -3.14 -13.38 29.88
C ALA A 197 -3.99 -13.05 28.63
N LEU A 198 -3.73 -11.91 27.98
CA LEU A 198 -4.39 -11.54 26.73
C LEU A 198 -4.03 -12.52 25.61
N HIS A 199 -2.75 -12.90 25.49
CA HIS A 199 -2.31 -13.90 24.52
C HIS A 199 -3.05 -15.23 24.71
N ALA A 200 -3.05 -15.79 25.93
CA ALA A 200 -3.72 -17.04 26.24
C ALA A 200 -5.23 -16.99 25.93
N GLU A 201 -5.89 -15.87 26.23
CA GLU A 201 -7.30 -15.69 25.92
C GLU A 201 -7.56 -15.62 24.41
N LEU A 202 -6.73 -14.89 23.64
CA LEU A 202 -6.84 -14.85 22.18
C LEU A 202 -6.53 -16.21 21.54
N SER A 203 -5.55 -16.95 22.04
CA SER A 203 -5.26 -18.31 21.57
C SER A 203 -6.48 -19.24 21.73
N ARG A 204 -7.23 -19.08 22.83
CA ARG A 204 -8.40 -19.91 23.14
C ARG A 204 -9.67 -19.47 22.39
N SER A 205 -9.92 -18.16 22.32
CA SER A 205 -11.21 -17.61 21.86
C SER A 205 -11.17 -17.06 20.44
N GLN A 206 -10.03 -16.59 19.95
CA GLN A 206 -9.86 -15.88 18.67
C GLN A 206 -8.53 -16.26 17.97
N PRO A 207 -8.27 -17.55 17.71
CA PRO A 207 -6.96 -18.02 17.22
C PRO A 207 -6.56 -17.42 15.86
N GLU A 208 -7.52 -17.16 14.96
CA GLU A 208 -7.23 -16.55 13.66
C GLU A 208 -6.78 -15.09 13.77
N LEU A 209 -7.31 -14.34 14.74
CA LEU A 209 -6.89 -12.97 15.01
C LEU A 209 -5.46 -12.95 15.57
N LEU A 210 -5.15 -13.85 16.49
CA LEU A 210 -3.81 -13.99 17.06
C LEU A 210 -2.78 -14.35 15.97
N LYS A 211 -3.07 -15.38 15.17
CA LYS A 211 -2.22 -15.83 14.05
C LYS A 211 -1.97 -14.72 13.04
N ARG A 212 -2.96 -13.87 12.77
CA ARG A 212 -2.78 -12.67 11.94
C ARG A 212 -1.75 -11.72 12.56
N GLY A 213 -1.86 -11.46 13.86
CA GLY A 213 -0.94 -10.60 14.60
C GLY A 213 0.51 -11.11 14.59
N GLU A 214 0.69 -12.42 14.82
CA GLU A 214 1.99 -13.10 14.79
C GLU A 214 2.74 -12.88 13.47
N GLY A 215 2.03 -12.88 12.33
CA GLY A 215 2.63 -12.59 11.03
C GLY A 215 2.75 -11.09 10.72
N ALA A 216 1.70 -10.32 10.98
CA ALA A 216 1.59 -8.94 10.53
C ALA A 216 2.46 -7.95 11.33
N LEU A 217 2.65 -8.18 12.63
CA LEU A 217 3.43 -7.27 13.48
C LEU A 217 4.93 -7.30 13.12
N PRO A 218 5.60 -8.47 13.03
CA PRO A 218 7.01 -8.53 12.63
C PRO A 218 7.28 -7.96 11.24
N ASP A 219 6.38 -8.25 10.29
CA ASP A 219 6.45 -7.73 8.92
C ASP A 219 6.29 -6.20 8.87
N MET A 220 5.48 -5.61 9.76
CA MET A 220 5.27 -4.17 9.83
C MET A 220 6.49 -3.39 10.34
N PHE A 221 7.26 -3.91 11.30
CA PHE A 221 8.37 -3.16 11.93
C PHE A 221 9.35 -2.48 10.97
N PRO A 222 9.92 -3.14 9.94
CA PRO A 222 10.86 -2.50 9.03
C PRO A 222 10.24 -1.43 8.11
N LYS A 223 8.91 -1.37 8.03
CA LYS A 223 8.17 -0.47 7.13
C LYS A 223 7.21 0.49 7.85
N ALA A 224 7.23 0.52 9.18
CA ALA A 224 6.38 1.39 10.01
C ALA A 224 6.45 2.86 9.55
N TYR A 225 7.66 3.37 9.28
CA TYR A 225 7.86 4.75 8.81
C TYR A 225 7.12 5.08 7.50
N ARG A 226 6.98 4.10 6.59
CA ARG A 226 6.23 4.31 5.33
C ARG A 226 4.73 4.35 5.59
N TRP A 227 4.27 3.57 6.56
CA TRP A 227 2.86 3.48 6.89
C TRP A 227 2.33 4.75 7.56
N VAL A 228 3.19 5.60 8.15
CA VAL A 228 2.80 6.92 8.66
C VAL A 228 2.10 7.74 7.58
N ASN A 229 2.78 7.97 6.45
CA ASN A 229 2.20 8.74 5.35
C ASN A 229 1.01 8.04 4.70
N GLU A 230 0.98 6.70 4.67
CA GLU A 230 -0.19 5.96 4.19
C GLU A 230 -1.42 6.18 5.10
N MET A 231 -1.24 6.24 6.43
CA MET A 231 -2.35 6.49 7.36
C MET A 231 -2.86 7.93 7.24
N GLU A 232 -1.96 8.90 7.07
CA GLU A 232 -2.30 10.31 6.80
C GLU A 232 -3.15 10.43 5.52
N GLN A 233 -2.74 9.77 4.42
CA GLN A 233 -3.52 9.77 3.18
C GLN A 233 -4.90 9.11 3.33
N ILE A 234 -5.02 8.06 4.15
CA ILE A 234 -6.33 7.45 4.46
C ILE A 234 -7.18 8.42 5.28
N ALA A 235 -6.59 9.13 6.24
CA ALA A 235 -7.28 10.15 7.03
C ALA A 235 -7.81 11.30 6.14
N ASP A 236 -7.01 11.76 5.18
CA ASP A 236 -7.40 12.76 4.18
C ASP A 236 -8.54 12.27 3.30
N PHE A 237 -8.46 11.02 2.81
CA PHE A 237 -9.52 10.40 2.00
C PHE A 237 -10.86 10.31 2.73
N LEU A 238 -10.84 10.04 4.03
CA LEU A 238 -12.05 10.01 4.85
C LEU A 238 -12.61 11.41 5.06
N GLY A 239 -11.75 12.42 5.12
CA GLY A 239 -12.12 13.82 5.32
C GLY A 239 -12.02 14.25 6.79
N PRO A 240 -11.61 15.50 7.05
CA PRO A 240 -11.15 15.95 8.38
C PRO A 240 -12.25 16.01 9.45
N ASP A 241 -13.51 16.20 9.05
CA ASP A 241 -14.64 16.36 9.97
C ASP A 241 -15.23 15.03 10.45
N ARG A 242 -14.63 13.91 10.04
CA ARG A 242 -15.12 12.56 10.31
C ARG A 242 -14.36 11.90 11.47
N PRO A 243 -15.04 11.29 12.45
CA PRO A 243 -14.40 10.53 13.51
C PRO A 243 -13.46 9.43 12.99
N GLU A 244 -13.80 8.83 11.85
CA GLU A 244 -12.97 7.83 11.18
C GLU A 244 -11.57 8.39 10.88
N SER A 245 -11.47 9.64 10.41
CA SER A 245 -10.18 10.29 10.12
C SER A 245 -9.27 10.37 11.35
N GLN A 246 -9.84 10.66 12.52
CA GLN A 246 -9.10 10.72 13.79
C GLN A 246 -8.52 9.35 14.19
N VAL A 247 -9.22 8.26 13.88
CA VAL A 247 -8.70 6.89 14.11
C VAL A 247 -7.41 6.69 13.31
N TRP A 248 -7.39 7.09 12.04
CA TRP A 248 -6.22 6.94 11.18
C TRP A 248 -5.08 7.90 11.53
N GLN A 249 -5.38 9.11 11.97
CA GLN A 249 -4.37 10.02 12.54
C GLN A 249 -3.72 9.41 13.80
N GLY A 250 -4.52 8.80 14.68
CA GLY A 250 -4.01 8.08 15.85
C GLY A 250 -3.11 6.90 15.46
N LEU A 251 -3.48 6.15 14.43
CA LEU A 251 -2.64 5.07 13.89
C LEU A 251 -1.35 5.59 13.25
N ALA A 252 -1.38 6.74 12.58
CA ALA A 252 -0.17 7.39 12.06
C ALA A 252 0.81 7.68 13.20
N GLY A 253 0.33 8.27 14.31
CA GLY A 253 1.13 8.53 15.51
C GLY A 253 1.68 7.26 16.16
N LEU A 254 0.90 6.17 16.17
CA LEU A 254 1.35 4.87 16.66
C LEU A 254 2.50 4.31 15.80
N TYR A 255 2.37 4.34 14.47
CA TYR A 255 3.43 3.86 13.58
C TYR A 255 4.68 4.72 13.64
N GLN A 256 4.54 6.04 13.82
CA GLN A 256 5.66 6.94 14.03
C GLN A 256 6.45 6.52 15.29
N ARG A 257 5.76 6.29 16.41
CA ARG A 257 6.39 5.81 17.65
C ARG A 257 7.10 4.47 17.48
N ILE A 258 6.52 3.53 16.73
CA ILE A 258 7.15 2.23 16.45
C ILE A 258 8.37 2.40 15.53
N ALA A 259 8.31 3.32 14.56
CA ALA A 259 9.43 3.60 13.66
C ALA A 259 10.62 4.22 14.41
N GLU A 260 10.36 5.12 15.35
CA GLU A 260 11.37 5.74 16.24
C GLU A 260 11.97 4.71 17.21
N ASP A 261 11.13 3.89 17.84
CA ASP A 261 11.55 2.82 18.76
C ASP A 261 12.56 1.86 18.11
N ARG A 262 12.34 1.53 16.83
CA ARG A 262 13.26 0.69 16.05
C ARG A 262 14.67 1.29 15.89
N GLN A 263 14.77 2.62 15.87
CA GLN A 263 16.04 3.33 15.76
C GLN A 263 16.72 3.52 17.13
N GLY A 264 15.95 3.37 18.21
CA GLY A 264 16.43 3.40 19.59
C GLY A 264 16.63 2.01 20.19
N GLU A 265 16.12 1.82 21.41
CA GLU A 265 16.33 0.59 22.21
C GLU A 265 15.41 -0.58 21.82
N ALA A 266 14.49 -0.37 20.88
CA ALA A 266 13.52 -1.38 20.43
C ALA A 266 12.62 -1.95 21.54
N GLU A 267 12.29 -1.14 22.55
CA GLU A 267 11.47 -1.53 23.70
C GLU A 267 10.05 -1.91 23.28
N HIS A 268 9.39 -1.06 22.47
CA HIS A 268 8.03 -1.33 21.99
C HIS A 268 8.00 -2.51 21.01
N ILE A 269 9.02 -2.70 20.19
CA ILE A 269 9.16 -3.90 19.34
C ILE A 269 9.31 -5.15 20.20
N GLY A 270 10.09 -5.08 21.30
CA GLY A 270 10.22 -6.16 22.27
C GLY A 270 8.89 -6.53 22.91
N GLN A 271 8.15 -5.53 23.40
CA GLN A 271 6.80 -5.67 23.94
C GLN A 271 5.85 -6.36 22.95
N LEU A 272 5.81 -5.91 21.70
CA LEU A 272 4.96 -6.48 20.66
C LEU A 272 5.30 -7.95 20.35
N ARG A 273 6.59 -8.31 20.33
CA ARG A 273 7.02 -9.70 20.17
C ARG A 273 6.61 -10.55 21.35
N HIS A 274 6.78 -10.06 22.57
CA HIS A 274 6.40 -10.76 23.79
C HIS A 274 4.90 -11.09 23.80
N SER A 275 4.04 -10.08 23.64
CA SER A 275 2.59 -10.29 23.71
C SER A 275 2.05 -11.14 22.56
N SER A 276 2.65 -11.04 21.37
CA SER A 276 2.19 -11.80 20.20
C SER A 276 2.63 -13.26 20.22
N THR A 277 3.65 -13.63 21.01
CA THR A 277 4.18 -15.00 21.09
C THR A 277 3.97 -15.68 22.44
N GLY A 278 3.41 -14.97 23.43
CA GLY A 278 3.02 -15.54 24.72
C GLY A 278 4.18 -15.83 25.67
N VAL A 279 5.36 -15.25 25.43
CA VAL A 279 6.42 -15.25 26.45
C VAL A 279 5.89 -14.48 27.66
N ALA A 280 6.21 -14.90 28.88
CA ALA A 280 5.74 -14.26 30.11
C ALA A 280 6.93 -13.81 30.94
N ASP A 281 7.05 -12.50 31.19
CA ASP A 281 8.03 -12.01 32.16
C ASP A 281 7.64 -10.63 32.68
N HIS A 282 6.86 -10.55 33.77
CA HIS A 282 6.66 -9.29 34.50
C HIS A 282 6.39 -9.53 36.00
N PRO A 283 6.95 -8.68 36.89
CA PRO A 283 6.69 -8.74 38.32
C PRO A 283 5.24 -8.34 38.68
N GLN A 284 4.72 -8.94 39.76
CA GLN A 284 3.35 -8.80 40.26
C GLN A 284 3.10 -7.39 40.85
N VAL A 285 2.72 -6.43 40.02
CA VAL A 285 2.23 -5.09 40.42
C VAL A 285 0.85 -4.89 39.82
N SER A 286 -0.11 -4.37 40.59
CA SER A 286 -1.50 -4.25 40.14
C SER A 286 -1.63 -3.31 38.94
N VAL A 287 -2.54 -3.66 38.00
CA VAL A 287 -2.82 -2.88 36.79
C VAL A 287 -3.14 -1.41 37.10
N ILE A 288 -3.89 -1.16 38.18
CA ILE A 288 -4.31 0.18 38.61
C ILE A 288 -3.10 1.05 38.94
N GLN A 289 -2.13 0.52 39.69
CA GLN A 289 -0.92 1.25 40.07
C GLN A 289 -0.05 1.60 38.86
N ARG A 290 0.00 0.73 37.84
CA ARG A 290 0.77 0.99 36.61
C ARG A 290 0.17 2.13 35.77
N PHE A 291 -1.15 2.18 35.64
CA PHE A 291 -1.81 3.25 34.87
C PHE A 291 -1.86 4.60 35.61
N GLN A 292 -1.92 4.61 36.94
CA GLN A 292 -1.83 5.85 37.73
C GLN A 292 -0.48 6.56 37.52
N ALA A 293 0.63 5.81 37.52
CA ALA A 293 1.97 6.37 37.22
C ALA A 293 2.11 6.96 35.80
N ILE A 294 1.36 6.42 34.82
CA ILE A 294 1.34 6.93 33.43
C ILE A 294 0.51 8.21 33.32
N ALA A 295 -0.61 8.31 34.05
CA ALA A 295 -1.44 9.51 34.05
C ALA A 295 -0.70 10.73 34.65
N GLU A 296 0.21 10.48 35.60
CA GLU A 296 1.04 11.49 36.27
C GLU A 296 2.21 12.00 35.40
N THR A 297 2.55 11.32 34.30
CA THR A 297 3.65 11.69 33.37
C THR A 297 3.17 12.40 32.09
N ARG A 298 1.93 12.91 32.05
CA ARG A 298 1.37 13.59 30.87
C ARG A 298 2.20 14.79 30.39
N ALA A 299 2.64 14.73 29.13
CA ALA A 299 3.03 15.92 28.36
C ALA A 299 1.79 16.82 28.09
N PRO A 300 1.94 18.16 28.08
CA PRO A 300 0.82 19.07 27.89
C PRO A 300 0.33 19.02 26.44
N GLY A 301 -0.93 18.67 26.19
CA GLY A 301 -1.49 18.81 24.84
C GLY A 301 -2.83 18.17 24.50
N TYR A 302 -3.39 17.24 25.28
CA TYR A 302 -4.70 16.66 24.95
C TYR A 302 -5.77 17.00 26.00
N PRO A 303 -6.85 17.71 25.62
CA PRO A 303 -7.96 17.97 26.53
C PRO A 303 -8.67 16.67 26.92
N SER A 304 -9.03 16.55 28.19
CA SER A 304 -9.81 15.43 28.70
C SER A 304 -11.19 15.40 28.07
N CYS A 305 -11.57 14.25 27.52
CA CYS A 305 -12.94 13.93 27.13
C CYS A 305 -13.78 13.85 28.41
N GLY A 306 -14.40 14.96 28.79
CA GLY A 306 -15.10 15.05 30.07
C GLY A 306 -15.80 16.37 30.29
N GLU A 307 -16.39 16.97 29.24
CA GLU A 307 -17.34 18.08 29.38
C GLU A 307 -18.01 18.34 28.01
N ARG A 308 -19.09 17.58 27.76
CA ARG A 308 -20.26 17.94 26.93
C ARG A 308 -21.17 16.72 26.79
N TRP A 309 -22.16 16.64 27.68
CA TRP A 309 -23.45 16.04 27.38
C TRP A 309 -24.38 17.16 26.92
#